data_AF-I2GQ89-F1
#
_entry.id   AF-I2GQ89-F1
#
_cell.length_a   1.000
_cell.length_b   1.000
_cell.length_c   1.000
_cell.angle_alpha   90.00
_cell.angle_beta   90.00
_cell.angle_gamma   90.00
#
_symmetry.space_group_name_H-M   'P 1'
#
loop_
_entity.id
_entity.type
_entity.pdbx_description
1 polymer ?
#
loop_
_entity_poly.entity_id
_entity_poly.type
_entity_poly.pdbx_seq_one_letter_code
_entity_poly.pdbx_strand_id
1 'polypeptide(L)'
;MKTLTVPDETPVFPLRWVVATNDEAAPLVIRLMLALVLFPHGAQKLFGWFGGYGFDGTMQYFTETVNLPYLLALSIILIEFLSPFLLVAGLFTRVVGVLISLLFTGIILTAHVAIGFFMNWNGSQPGEGYEYHLLIVAMAVSLLISGGGKLSLDSKLAK
;
A
#
# COMPACT_ATOMS: atom_id res chain seq x y z
N MET A 1 -23.26 -38.86 -26.51
CA MET A 1 -22.31 -38.16 -25.61
C MET A 1 -22.14 -36.74 -26.15
N LYS A 2 -22.80 -35.74 -25.55
CA LYS A 2 -22.64 -34.34 -25.95
C LYS A 2 -21.29 -33.86 -25.42
N THR A 3 -20.36 -33.54 -26.31
CA THR A 3 -19.16 -32.79 -25.98
C THR A 3 -19.59 -31.41 -25.48
N LEU A 4 -19.38 -31.15 -24.20
CA LEU A 4 -19.53 -29.82 -23.63
C LEU A 4 -18.39 -28.98 -24.18
N THR A 5 -18.70 -28.07 -25.09
CA THR A 5 -17.78 -27.03 -25.52
C THR A 5 -17.61 -26.07 -24.35
N VAL A 6 -16.43 -26.07 -23.73
CA VAL A 6 -16.01 -25.03 -22.80
C VAL A 6 -15.93 -23.73 -23.61
N PRO A 7 -16.66 -22.66 -23.26
CA PRO A 7 -16.50 -21.37 -23.92
C PRO A 7 -15.07 -20.88 -23.73
N ASP A 8 -14.41 -20.52 -24.83
CA ASP A 8 -13.04 -20.04 -24.92
C ASP A 8 -12.91 -18.59 -24.41
N GLU A 9 -13.45 -18.34 -23.22
CA GLU A 9 -13.48 -17.02 -22.60
C GLU A 9 -12.71 -17.11 -21.29
N THR A 10 -11.44 -17.51 -21.40
CA THR A 10 -10.52 -17.37 -20.29
C THR A 10 -10.14 -15.89 -20.19
N PRO A 11 -10.53 -15.16 -19.12
CA PRO A 11 -9.95 -13.85 -18.91
C PRO A 11 -8.44 -14.03 -18.81
N VAL A 12 -7.70 -13.17 -19.52
CA VAL A 12 -6.23 -13.20 -19.55
C VAL A 12 -5.73 -13.33 -18.11
N PHE A 13 -4.85 -14.30 -17.90
CA PHE A 13 -4.44 -14.85 -16.60
C PHE A 13 -3.98 -13.81 -15.52
N PRO A 14 -3.68 -12.51 -15.77
CA PRO A 14 -3.48 -11.56 -14.66
C PRO A 14 -4.76 -10.95 -14.08
N LEU A 15 -5.78 -10.60 -14.87
CA LEU A 15 -6.86 -9.74 -14.38
C LEU A 15 -7.76 -10.45 -13.36
N ARG A 16 -8.07 -11.73 -13.61
CA ARG A 16 -8.92 -12.52 -12.71
C ARG A 16 -8.29 -12.66 -11.33
N TRP A 17 -6.97 -12.85 -11.24
CA TRP A 17 -6.29 -12.91 -9.95
C TRP A 17 -6.30 -11.57 -9.23
N VAL A 18 -6.05 -10.47 -9.97
CA VAL A 18 -6.00 -9.11 -9.41
C VAL A 18 -7.30 -8.75 -8.67
N VAL A 19 -8.45 -9.12 -9.22
CA VAL A 19 -9.77 -8.80 -8.62
C VAL A 19 -10.36 -9.95 -7.80
N ALA A 20 -9.74 -11.14 -7.79
CA ALA A 20 -10.22 -12.27 -7.01
C ALA A 20 -10.13 -11.99 -5.50
N THR A 21 -11.24 -12.24 -4.81
CA THR A 21 -11.39 -11.91 -3.39
C THR A 21 -12.25 -12.91 -2.65
N ASN A 22 -11.92 -13.14 -1.38
CA ASN A 22 -12.78 -13.87 -0.44
C ASN A 22 -13.96 -12.98 -0.01
N ASP A 23 -15.12 -13.56 0.31
CA ASP A 23 -16.29 -12.83 0.82
C ASP A 23 -16.25 -12.70 2.35
N GLU A 24 -15.17 -12.10 2.86
CA GLU A 24 -14.91 -11.97 4.30
C GLU A 24 -14.89 -10.50 4.74
N ALA A 25 -15.23 -10.24 6.01
CA ALA A 25 -15.19 -8.90 6.59
C ALA A 25 -13.79 -8.45 7.03
N ALA A 26 -12.88 -9.39 7.30
CA ALA A 26 -11.53 -9.07 7.79
C ALA A 26 -10.73 -8.17 6.83
N PRO A 27 -10.69 -8.42 5.50
CA PRO A 27 -9.98 -7.53 4.58
C PRO A 27 -10.57 -6.11 4.52
N LEU A 28 -11.88 -5.96 4.72
CA LEU A 28 -12.52 -4.64 4.80
C LEU A 28 -11.96 -3.82 5.96
N VAL A 29 -11.85 -4.42 7.15
CA VAL A 29 -11.28 -3.73 8.33
C VAL A 29 -9.83 -3.34 8.07
N ILE A 30 -9.03 -4.25 7.51
CA ILE A 30 -7.62 -3.97 7.16
C ILE A 30 -7.52 -2.81 6.16
N ARG A 31 -8.32 -2.83 5.09
CA ARG A 31 -8.33 -1.76 4.08
C ARG A 31 -8.66 -0.40 4.69
N LEU A 32 -9.69 -0.32 5.51
CA LEU A 32 -10.12 0.94 6.12
C LEU A 32 -9.06 1.49 7.10
N MET A 33 -8.45 0.63 7.92
CA MET A 33 -7.41 1.06 8.86
C MET A 33 -6.11 1.45 8.15
N LEU A 34 -5.66 0.67 7.15
CA LEU A 34 -4.53 1.07 6.32
C LEU A 34 -4.77 2.40 5.61
N ALA A 35 -5.96 2.59 5.03
CA ALA A 35 -6.29 3.85 4.35
C ALA A 35 -6.28 5.04 5.31
N LEU A 36 -6.91 4.89 6.49
CA LEU A 36 -6.94 5.92 7.52
C LEU A 36 -5.54 6.34 7.96
N VAL A 37 -4.65 5.36 8.12
CA VAL A 37 -3.28 5.57 8.60
C VAL A 37 -2.36 6.13 7.50
N LEU A 38 -2.47 5.64 6.27
CA LEU A 38 -1.62 6.07 5.16
C LEU A 38 -2.01 7.44 4.59
N PHE A 39 -3.30 7.82 4.65
CA PHE A 39 -3.77 9.07 4.07
C PHE A 39 -3.05 10.31 4.63
N PRO A 40 -2.92 10.50 5.95
CA PRO A 40 -2.14 11.61 6.50
C PRO A 40 -0.71 11.67 5.98
N HIS A 41 -0.02 10.53 5.86
CA HIS A 41 1.36 10.50 5.38
C HIS A 41 1.50 10.85 3.90
N GLY A 42 0.58 10.36 3.05
CA GLY A 42 0.53 10.75 1.64
C GLY A 42 0.19 12.24 1.47
N ALA A 43 -0.75 12.76 2.26
CA ALA A 43 -1.14 14.16 2.24
C ALA A 43 -0.04 15.10 2.75
N GLN A 44 0.74 14.68 3.75
CA GLN A 44 1.96 15.37 4.20
C GLN A 44 2.94 15.55 3.05
N LYS A 45 3.17 14.46 2.29
CA LYS A 45 4.13 14.44 1.18
C LYS A 45 3.66 15.22 -0.04
N LEU A 46 2.39 15.11 -0.40
CA LEU A 46 1.88 15.74 -1.62
C LEU A 46 1.45 17.20 -1.41
N PHE A 47 0.80 17.50 -0.28
CA PHE A 47 0.17 18.81 -0.07
C PHE A 47 0.69 19.58 1.14
N GLY A 48 1.56 18.98 1.96
CA GLY A 48 2.07 19.62 3.17
C GLY A 48 1.05 19.69 4.30
N TRP A 49 -0.04 18.92 4.19
CA TRP A 49 -1.04 18.83 5.25
C TRP A 49 -0.42 18.25 6.52
N PHE A 50 -1.04 18.49 7.68
CA PHE A 50 -0.59 17.94 8.96
C PHE A 50 0.89 18.26 9.29
N GLY A 51 1.37 19.44 8.86
CA GLY A 51 2.74 19.88 9.09
C GLY A 51 3.80 19.17 8.25
N GLY A 52 3.41 18.52 7.14
CA GLY A 52 4.33 17.88 6.21
C GLY A 52 5.10 18.87 5.33
N TYR A 53 6.14 18.38 4.65
CA TYR A 53 7.01 19.19 3.79
C TYR A 53 6.37 19.63 2.47
N GLY A 54 5.22 19.04 2.08
CA GLY A 54 4.62 19.25 0.78
C GLY A 54 5.45 18.67 -0.36
N PHE A 55 4.94 18.80 -1.58
CA PHE A 55 5.53 18.13 -2.75
C PHE A 55 6.99 18.55 -2.96
N ASP A 56 7.27 19.85 -3.03
CA ASP A 56 8.61 20.36 -3.32
C ASP A 56 9.63 19.96 -2.24
N GLY A 57 9.28 20.13 -0.96
CA GLY A 57 10.16 19.75 0.15
C GLY A 57 10.38 18.24 0.26
N THR A 58 9.35 17.44 -0.01
CA THR A 58 9.47 15.97 -0.03
C THR A 58 10.33 15.50 -1.20
N MET A 59 10.11 16.05 -2.40
CA MET A 59 10.90 15.72 -3.58
C MET A 59 12.37 16.10 -3.37
N GLN A 60 12.64 17.31 -2.85
CA GLN A 60 13.99 17.75 -2.53
C GLN A 60 14.66 16.79 -1.54
N TYR A 61 13.99 16.43 -0.45
CA TYR A 61 14.52 15.48 0.53
C TYR A 61 14.83 14.12 -0.13
N PHE A 62 13.91 13.57 -0.92
CA PHE A 62 14.12 12.28 -1.57
C PHE A 62 15.23 12.30 -2.62
N THR A 63 15.33 13.34 -3.45
CA THR A 63 16.31 13.38 -4.54
C THR A 63 17.68 13.86 -4.10
N GLU A 64 17.76 14.76 -3.11
CA GLU A 64 19.03 15.38 -2.69
C GLU A 64 19.61 14.76 -1.41
N THR A 65 18.76 14.35 -0.46
CA THR A 65 19.22 13.75 0.81
C THR A 65 19.27 12.23 0.72
N VAL A 66 18.18 11.61 0.28
CA VAL A 66 18.10 10.14 0.13
C VAL A 66 18.71 9.66 -1.19
N ASN A 67 18.96 10.57 -2.15
CA ASN A 67 19.54 10.29 -3.46
C ASN A 67 18.72 9.31 -4.32
N LEU A 68 17.39 9.37 -4.20
CA LEU A 68 16.48 8.58 -5.05
C LEU A 68 16.36 9.19 -6.46
N PRO A 69 16.27 8.36 -7.51
CA PRO A 69 15.89 8.84 -8.84
C PRO A 69 14.52 9.53 -8.79
N TYR A 70 14.38 10.63 -9.52
CA TYR A 70 13.17 11.48 -9.50
C TYR A 70 11.87 10.68 -9.68
N LEU A 71 11.83 9.76 -10.66
CA LEU A 71 10.64 8.96 -10.94
C LEU A 71 10.29 8.00 -9.78
N LEU A 72 11.29 7.48 -9.07
CA LEU A 72 11.07 6.64 -7.90
C LEU A 72 10.54 7.48 -6.73
N ALA A 73 11.12 8.65 -6.48
CA ALA A 73 10.64 9.60 -5.47
C ALA A 73 9.18 10.00 -5.71
N LEU A 74 8.85 10.38 -6.95
CA LEU A 74 7.49 10.71 -7.36
C LEU A 74 6.54 9.52 -7.16
N SER A 75 6.96 8.31 -7.53
CA SER A 75 6.14 7.11 -7.37
C SER A 75 5.81 6.83 -5.91
N ILE A 76 6.76 7.03 -4.98
CA ILE A 76 6.52 6.86 -3.53
C ILE A 76 5.41 7.81 -3.06
N ILE A 77 5.49 9.09 -3.43
CA ILE A 77 4.47 10.10 -3.06
C ILE A 77 3.10 9.70 -3.60
N LEU A 78 3.02 9.32 -4.88
CA LEU A 78 1.77 8.95 -5.52
C LEU A 78 1.17 7.66 -4.95
N ILE A 79 1.99 6.64 -4.70
CA ILE A 79 1.53 5.37 -4.10
C ILE A 79 0.93 5.66 -2.73
N GLU A 80 1.63 6.38 -1.87
CA GLU A 80 1.19 6.61 -0.50
C GLU A 80 -0.06 7.48 -0.41
N PHE A 81 -0.21 8.44 -1.33
CA PHE A 81 -1.40 9.28 -1.39
C PHE A 81 -2.61 8.61 -2.05
N LEU A 82 -2.43 7.88 -3.16
CA LEU A 82 -3.55 7.29 -3.92
C LEU A 82 -4.04 5.97 -3.34
N SER A 83 -3.15 5.18 -2.71
CA SER A 83 -3.48 3.87 -2.15
C SER A 83 -4.62 3.90 -1.13
N PRO A 84 -4.72 4.86 -0.18
CA PRO A 84 -5.87 4.99 0.71
C PRO A 84 -7.22 4.99 0.00
N PHE A 85 -7.36 5.73 -1.10
CA PHE A 85 -8.61 5.83 -1.84
C PHE A 85 -8.97 4.51 -2.52
N LEU A 86 -7.96 3.85 -3.12
CA LEU A 86 -8.13 2.54 -3.74
C LEU A 86 -8.46 1.46 -2.70
N LEU A 87 -7.86 1.53 -1.51
CA LEU A 87 -8.18 0.64 -0.39
C LEU A 87 -9.60 0.86 0.12
N VAL A 88 -10.05 2.10 0.31
CA VAL A 88 -11.44 2.38 0.74
C VAL A 88 -12.43 1.83 -0.28
N ALA A 89 -12.19 2.07 -1.57
CA ALA A 89 -13.01 1.51 -2.65
C ALA A 89 -12.91 -0.03 -2.74
N GLY A 90 -11.82 -0.62 -2.23
CA GLY A 90 -11.49 -2.03 -2.46
C GLY A 90 -11.32 -2.32 -3.94
N LEU A 91 -10.56 -1.46 -4.63
CA LEU A 91 -10.27 -1.55 -6.06
C LEU A 91 -8.79 -1.84 -6.26
N PHE A 92 -8.49 -2.89 -7.03
CA PHE A 92 -7.14 -3.41 -7.25
C PHE A 92 -6.40 -3.70 -5.94
N THR A 93 -7.11 -4.26 -4.96
CA THR A 93 -6.63 -4.43 -3.58
C THR A 93 -5.29 -5.18 -3.53
N ARG A 94 -5.12 -6.23 -4.34
CA ARG A 94 -3.86 -6.99 -4.39
C ARG A 94 -2.72 -6.14 -4.96
N VAL A 95 -2.97 -5.38 -6.02
CA VAL A 95 -1.95 -4.49 -6.61
C VAL A 95 -1.50 -3.45 -5.59
N VAL A 96 -2.45 -2.81 -4.91
CA VAL A 96 -2.16 -1.85 -3.84
C VAL A 96 -1.38 -2.52 -2.70
N GLY A 97 -1.74 -3.76 -2.34
CA GLY A 97 -1.00 -4.56 -1.36
C GLY A 97 0.47 -4.78 -1.76
N VAL A 98 0.76 -5.08 -3.04
CA VAL A 98 2.15 -5.18 -3.53
C VAL A 98 2.87 -3.85 -3.35
N LEU A 99 2.26 -2.77 -3.84
CA LEU A 99 2.88 -1.44 -3.85
C LEU A 99 3.21 -0.96 -2.43
N ILE A 100 2.27 -1.08 -1.49
CA ILE A 100 2.48 -0.73 -0.08
C ILE A 100 3.57 -1.62 0.53
N SER A 101 3.53 -2.93 0.29
CA SER A 101 4.53 -3.86 0.85
C SER A 101 5.95 -3.51 0.39
N LEU A 102 6.12 -3.24 -0.91
CA LEU A 102 7.43 -2.85 -1.47
C LEU A 102 7.88 -1.48 -0.95
N LEU A 103 6.98 -0.50 -0.91
CA LEU A 103 7.28 0.85 -0.43
C LEU A 103 7.76 0.81 1.02
N PHE A 104 7.00 0.18 1.92
CA PHE A 104 7.34 0.11 3.33
C PHE A 104 8.56 -0.77 3.60
N THR A 105 8.75 -1.87 2.86
CA THR A 105 10.00 -2.65 2.93
C THR A 105 11.19 -1.79 2.53
N GLY A 106 11.07 -0.96 1.48
CA GLY A 106 12.09 0.01 1.10
C GLY A 106 12.41 0.97 2.24
N ILE A 107 11.41 1.58 2.87
CA ILE A 107 11.59 2.50 4.02
C ILE A 107 12.33 1.82 5.18
N ILE A 108 12.00 0.57 5.48
CA ILE A 108 12.67 -0.20 6.52
C ILE A 108 14.16 -0.32 6.19
N LEU A 109 14.47 -0.82 5.00
CA LEU A 109 15.84 -1.12 4.59
C LEU A 109 16.72 0.12 4.41
N THR A 110 16.16 1.24 3.97
CA THR A 110 16.94 2.44 3.67
C THR A 110 17.04 3.42 4.82
N ALA A 111 16.06 3.46 5.74
CA ALA A 111 15.98 4.51 6.75
C ALA A 111 15.85 4.02 8.20
N HIS A 112 15.33 2.82 8.45
CA HIS A 112 14.94 2.43 9.83
C HIS A 112 15.70 1.22 10.38
N VAL A 113 16.27 0.36 9.51
CA VAL A 113 17.00 -0.85 9.95
C VAL A 113 18.21 -0.52 10.83
N ALA A 114 18.89 0.60 10.55
CA ALA A 114 20.03 1.06 11.33
C ALA A 114 19.66 1.66 12.70
N ILE A 115 18.41 2.09 12.87
CA ILE A 115 17.88 2.64 14.12
C ILE A 115 17.49 1.49 15.06
N GLY A 116 16.86 0.45 14.52
CA GLY A 116 16.47 -0.75 15.26
C GLY A 116 14.97 -1.02 15.22
N PHE A 117 14.53 -1.99 16.01
CA PHE A 117 13.16 -2.48 15.96
C PHE A 117 12.14 -1.47 16.52
N PHE A 118 12.36 -0.96 17.73
CA PHE A 118 11.35 -0.22 18.48
C PHE A 118 11.15 1.21 17.99
N MET A 119 9.90 1.67 17.97
CA MET A 119 9.58 3.09 17.76
C MET A 119 10.16 3.97 18.89
N ASN A 120 10.39 5.23 18.58
CA ASN A 120 11.01 6.20 19.46
C ASN A 120 9.98 7.02 20.26
N TRP A 121 9.02 6.33 20.88
CA TRP A 121 7.91 6.97 21.60
C TRP A 121 8.33 7.99 22.66
N ASN A 122 9.51 7.78 23.28
CA ASN A 122 10.04 8.63 24.36
C ASN A 122 11.17 9.56 23.90
N GLY A 123 11.51 9.60 22.61
CA GLY A 123 12.59 10.44 22.09
C GLY A 123 14.01 10.01 22.49
N SER A 124 14.21 8.79 22.99
CA SER A 124 15.51 8.27 23.44
C SER A 124 16.40 7.69 22.33
N GLN A 125 15.87 7.55 21.12
CA GLN A 125 16.56 7.03 19.93
C GLN A 125 16.86 8.17 18.95
N PRO A 126 17.86 8.03 18.06
CA PRO A 126 18.19 9.04 17.05
C PRO A 126 17.10 9.23 15.98
N GLY A 127 16.14 8.30 15.89
CA GLY A 127 14.99 8.36 15.00
C GLY A 127 14.01 7.24 15.32
N GLU A 128 12.99 7.05 14.49
CA GLU A 128 12.00 5.99 14.66
C GLU A 128 12.53 4.62 14.22
N GLY A 129 12.19 3.55 14.96
CA GLY A 129 12.44 2.18 14.52
C GLY A 129 11.44 1.68 13.48
N TYR A 130 11.56 0.42 13.07
CA TYR A 130 10.75 -0.15 11.99
C TYR A 130 9.51 -0.96 12.41
N GLU A 131 9.21 -1.06 13.71
CA GLU A 131 8.06 -1.83 14.24
C GLU A 131 6.73 -1.49 13.55
N TYR A 132 6.40 -0.19 13.45
CA TYR A 132 5.17 0.27 12.78
C TYR A 132 5.13 -0.12 11.29
N HIS A 133 6.26 0.04 10.59
CA HIS A 133 6.38 -0.26 9.17
C HIS A 133 6.15 -1.76 8.91
N LEU A 134 6.63 -2.63 9.80
CA LEU A 134 6.44 -4.07 9.72
C LEU A 134 4.96 -4.46 9.83
N LEU A 135 4.18 -3.78 10.68
CA LEU A 135 2.73 -4.00 10.78
C LEU A 135 2.02 -3.61 9.48
N ILE A 136 2.42 -2.51 8.85
CA ILE A 136 1.88 -2.10 7.54
C ILE A 136 2.19 -3.16 6.47
N VAL A 137 3.42 -3.66 6.41
CA VAL A 137 3.80 -4.72 5.48
C VAL A 137 2.96 -5.98 5.72
N ALA A 138 2.81 -6.41 6.98
CA ALA A 138 2.01 -7.60 7.31
C ALA A 138 0.54 -7.45 6.89
N MET A 139 -0.07 -6.29 7.12
CA MET A 139 -1.43 -5.99 6.68
C MET A 139 -1.56 -5.95 5.15
N ALA A 140 -0.60 -5.33 4.45
CA ALA A 140 -0.59 -5.28 2.99
C ALA A 140 -0.40 -6.67 2.36
N VAL A 141 0.43 -7.52 2.95
CA VAL A 141 0.58 -8.94 2.58
C VAL A 141 -0.69 -9.74 2.88
N SER A 142 -1.40 -9.46 3.97
CA SER A 142 -2.70 -10.08 4.23
C SER A 142 -3.71 -9.77 3.12
N LEU A 143 -3.75 -8.53 2.63
CA LEU A 143 -4.58 -8.12 1.50
C LEU A 143 -4.13 -8.75 0.17
N LEU A 144 -2.82 -9.00 -0.02
CA LEU A 144 -2.31 -9.74 -1.16
C LEU A 144 -2.84 -11.17 -1.23
N ILE A 145 -3.06 -11.80 -0.09
CA ILE A 145 -3.54 -13.18 0.02
C ILE A 145 -5.07 -13.21 -0.11
N SER A 146 -5.75 -12.40 0.70
CA SER A 146 -7.21 -12.43 0.89
C SER A 146 -8.02 -11.65 -0.16
N GLY A 147 -7.42 -10.68 -0.85
CA GLY A 147 -8.11 -9.77 -1.77
C GLY A 147 -8.90 -8.67 -1.07
N GLY A 148 -9.92 -8.12 -1.75
CA GLY A 148 -10.70 -6.96 -1.29
C GLY A 148 -11.69 -7.20 -0.14
N GLY A 149 -12.09 -8.43 0.14
CA GLY A 149 -13.16 -8.74 1.08
C GLY A 149 -14.53 -8.17 0.69
N LYS A 150 -15.42 -8.11 1.68
CA LYS A 150 -16.75 -7.48 1.59
C LYS A 150 -16.66 -6.01 1.20
N LEU A 151 -17.68 -5.55 0.46
CA LEU A 151 -17.82 -4.16 -0.01
C LEU A 151 -16.67 -3.67 -0.91
N SER A 152 -15.89 -4.57 -1.50
CA SER A 152 -14.86 -4.22 -2.48
C SER A 152 -15.45 -4.08 -3.88
N LEU A 153 -14.96 -3.11 -4.66
CA LEU A 153 -15.23 -3.07 -6.10
C LEU A 153 -14.61 -4.27 -6.83
N ASP A 154 -13.51 -4.82 -6.34
CA ASP A 154 -12.91 -6.07 -6.83
C ASP A 154 -13.94 -7.22 -6.87
N SER A 155 -14.75 -7.39 -5.82
CA SER A 155 -15.82 -8.42 -5.77
C SER A 155 -16.90 -8.25 -6.85
N LYS A 156 -17.09 -7.02 -7.36
CA LYS A 156 -18.04 -6.73 -8.44
C LYS A 156 -17.43 -6.99 -9.82
N LEU A 157 -16.12 -6.76 -9.96
CA LEU A 157 -15.36 -6.98 -11.20
C LEU A 157 -14.98 -8.45 -11.42
N ALA A 158 -14.96 -9.25 -10.34
CA ALA A 158 -14.64 -10.68 -10.40
C ALA A 158 -15.82 -11.59 -10.83
N LYS A 159 -17.02 -11.03 -10.99
CA LYS A 159 -18.24 -11.72 -11.44
C LYS A 159 -18.40 -11.58 -12.94
#